data_AF-A0A919VTP9-F1
#
_entry.id   AF-A0A919VTP9-F1
#
_cell.length_a   1.000
_cell.length_b   1.000
_cell.length_c   1.000
_cell.angle_alpha   90.00
_cell.angle_beta   90.00
_cell.angle_gamma   90.00
#
_symmetry.space_group_name_H-M   'P 1'
#
loop_
_entity.id
_entity.type
_entity.pdbx_description
1 polymer ?
#
loop_
_entity_poly.entity_id
_entity_poly.type
_entity_poly.pdbx_seq_one_letter_code
_entity_poly.pdbx_strand_id
1 'polypeptide(L)'
;MIGYDSLDIVAGQVQRGLGRGARAVRDPVLVETCLRQQYAWDRQVDSRDVYLARLVRDLGMPVRLIVARLHAAEPEFTVALGVLACLGAAGVEEAVDGVRDYIKHGQRGSEALAHVVSCRPGPWWEDLGPDRQPPAPRRTPLPAVSTGELLAVLRDPAPKQLHRSALRELARRPGEPELLDVLDTMDVTGLGGAVARATAPLGATAVPAARRWAEAGGPLRGAAVSTLAAHGDEADVPVLLAEVARLDDTPDQLCGYDELVTGLARLGGPVAAILRRLWPTPHSYERASYLRAYRIADPAVAESSLVEGLWDCEEDVRRVAAEHVVLDAETRERLSYLRDDPMEDAGVRGVAAARLES
;
A
#
# COMPACT_ATOMS: atom_id res chain seq x y z
N MET A 1 -4.38 13.86 14.83
CA MET A 1 -5.00 12.55 14.48
C MET A 1 -6.15 12.85 13.53
N ILE A 2 -6.21 12.18 12.38
CA ILE A 2 -7.32 12.34 11.43
C ILE A 2 -8.57 11.79 12.11
N GLY A 3 -9.60 12.62 12.28
CA GLY A 3 -10.89 12.20 12.82
C GLY A 3 -11.71 11.59 11.69
N TYR A 4 -12.18 10.36 11.88
CA TYR A 4 -13.05 9.70 10.92
C TYR A 4 -14.45 9.56 11.49
N ASP A 5 -15.46 9.70 10.65
CA ASP A 5 -16.85 9.40 10.99
C ASP A 5 -17.04 7.91 11.27
N SER A 6 -18.18 7.58 11.89
CA SER A 6 -18.57 6.20 12.18
C SER A 6 -18.57 5.32 10.92
N LEU A 7 -18.12 4.08 11.07
CA LEU A 7 -18.14 3.07 10.02
C LEU A 7 -19.56 2.65 9.59
N ASP A 8 -20.55 2.92 10.44
CA ASP A 8 -21.95 2.56 10.20
C ASP A 8 -22.64 3.52 9.21
N ILE A 9 -21.99 4.64 8.86
CA ILE A 9 -22.51 5.60 7.89
C ILE A 9 -21.62 5.69 6.66
N VAL A 10 -22.23 6.03 5.52
CA VAL A 10 -21.54 6.11 4.22
C VAL A 10 -20.36 7.08 4.27
N ALA A 11 -20.48 8.20 5.01
CA ALA A 11 -19.40 9.17 5.18
C ALA A 11 -18.11 8.53 5.71
N GLY A 12 -18.18 7.78 6.81
CA GLY A 12 -17.03 7.11 7.40
C GLY A 12 -16.45 6.02 6.50
N GLN A 13 -17.28 5.38 5.67
CA GLN A 13 -16.83 4.39 4.69
C GLN A 13 -16.04 5.03 3.55
N VAL A 14 -16.54 6.15 3.00
CA VAL A 14 -15.86 6.91 1.95
C VAL A 14 -14.54 7.51 2.46
N GLN A 15 -14.54 8.05 3.68
CA GLN A 15 -13.33 8.57 4.33
C GLN A 15 -12.26 7.50 4.55
N ARG A 16 -12.57 6.21 4.52
CA ARG A 16 -11.60 5.12 4.64
C ARG A 16 -11.31 4.42 3.31
N GLY A 17 -11.86 4.92 2.20
CA GLY A 17 -11.62 4.34 0.88
C GLY A 17 -12.17 2.93 0.73
N LEU A 18 -13.26 2.63 1.46
CA LEU A 18 -13.90 1.32 1.43
C LEU A 18 -14.80 1.20 0.21
N GLY A 19 -14.73 0.07 -0.49
CA GLY A 19 -15.54 -0.16 -1.68
C GLY A 19 -17.04 -0.07 -1.42
N ARG A 20 -17.52 -0.47 -0.23
CA ARG A 20 -18.95 -0.33 0.12
C ARG A 20 -19.37 1.14 0.24
N GLY A 21 -18.46 2.02 0.65
CA GLY A 21 -18.67 3.46 0.65
C GLY A 21 -18.85 4.01 -0.77
N ALA A 22 -17.97 3.62 -1.69
CA ALA A 22 -18.10 3.99 -3.11
C ALA A 22 -19.37 3.44 -3.77
N ARG A 23 -19.79 2.22 -3.43
CA ARG A 23 -21.06 1.65 -3.92
C ARG A 23 -22.29 2.40 -3.41
N ALA A 24 -22.25 2.89 -2.16
CA ALA A 24 -23.39 3.48 -1.49
C ALA A 24 -23.50 5.00 -1.66
N VAL A 25 -22.41 5.72 -1.91
CA VAL A 25 -22.42 7.18 -1.99
C VAL A 25 -23.27 7.69 -3.15
N ARG A 26 -24.18 8.61 -2.85
CA ARG A 26 -25.04 9.30 -3.82
C ARG A 26 -24.99 10.83 -3.68
N ASP A 27 -24.54 11.31 -2.54
CA ASP A 27 -24.45 12.73 -2.22
C ASP A 27 -23.03 13.27 -2.50
N PRO A 28 -22.86 14.17 -3.49
CA PRO A 28 -21.59 14.83 -3.77
C PRO A 28 -20.95 15.53 -2.57
N VAL A 29 -21.75 15.98 -1.59
CA VAL A 29 -21.25 16.68 -0.40
C VAL A 29 -20.28 15.79 0.40
N LEU A 30 -20.52 14.47 0.46
CA LEU A 30 -19.62 13.54 1.16
C LEU A 30 -18.25 13.46 0.48
N VAL A 31 -18.22 13.53 -0.85
CA VAL A 31 -16.97 13.56 -1.63
C VAL A 31 -16.30 14.92 -1.48
N GLU A 32 -17.06 16.02 -1.48
CA GLU A 32 -16.51 17.35 -1.19
C GLU A 32 -15.82 17.42 0.17
N THR A 33 -16.39 16.80 1.21
CA THR A 33 -15.73 16.72 2.52
C THR A 33 -14.39 16.01 2.43
N CYS A 34 -14.30 14.93 1.64
CA CYS A 34 -13.05 14.21 1.39
C CYS A 34 -12.06 14.97 0.50
N LEU A 35 -12.53 15.88 -0.36
CA LEU A 35 -11.65 16.76 -1.14
C LEU A 35 -11.07 17.90 -0.29
N ARG A 36 -11.77 18.31 0.79
CA ARG A 36 -11.33 19.37 1.69
C ARG A 36 -10.40 18.89 2.80
N GLN A 37 -10.34 17.58 3.04
CA GLN A 37 -9.54 17.00 4.13
C GLN A 37 -8.75 15.81 3.61
N GLN A 38 -7.55 15.61 4.16
CA GLN A 38 -6.79 14.41 3.87
C GLN A 38 -7.20 13.28 4.82
N TYR A 39 -7.84 12.24 4.28
CA TYR A 39 -8.24 11.05 5.02
C TYR A 39 -7.37 9.81 4.71
N ALA A 40 -6.35 9.94 3.86
CA ALA A 40 -5.32 8.92 3.74
C ALA A 40 -4.49 8.89 5.02
N TRP A 41 -4.44 7.72 5.69
CA TRP A 41 -3.64 7.55 6.90
C TRP A 41 -2.14 7.67 6.59
N ASP A 42 -1.68 7.05 5.51
CA ASP A 42 -0.32 7.22 4.97
C ASP A 42 -0.37 7.55 3.48
N ARG A 43 -0.10 8.82 3.19
CA ARG A 43 -0.09 9.35 1.82
C ARG A 43 0.98 8.75 0.92
N GLN A 44 1.99 8.08 1.48
CA GLN A 44 3.05 7.46 0.67
C GLN A 44 2.57 6.20 -0.04
N VAL A 45 1.51 5.57 0.47
CA VAL A 45 1.06 4.24 0.03
C VAL A 45 -0.44 4.12 -0.25
N ASP A 46 -1.25 5.12 0.12
CA ASP A 46 -2.71 5.12 -0.10
C ASP A 46 -3.05 5.62 -1.52
N SER A 47 -3.83 4.83 -2.25
CA SER A 47 -4.26 5.14 -3.63
C SER A 47 -5.53 6.02 -3.72
N ARG A 48 -5.75 6.89 -2.72
CA ARG A 48 -7.01 7.65 -2.56
C ARG A 48 -7.41 8.52 -3.73
N ASP A 49 -6.44 9.01 -4.50
CA ASP A 49 -6.70 9.95 -5.59
C ASP A 49 -7.55 9.33 -6.71
N VAL A 50 -7.26 8.07 -7.09
CA VAL A 50 -8.05 7.34 -8.12
C VAL A 50 -9.47 7.12 -7.61
N TYR A 51 -9.59 6.74 -6.34
CA TYR A 51 -10.88 6.51 -5.69
C TYR A 51 -11.75 7.78 -5.70
N LEU A 52 -11.20 8.92 -5.26
CA LEU A 52 -11.93 10.18 -5.25
C LEU A 52 -12.23 10.70 -6.68
N ALA A 53 -11.29 10.55 -7.62
CA ALA A 53 -11.50 10.94 -9.02
C ALA A 53 -12.64 10.16 -9.69
N ARG A 54 -12.76 8.85 -9.39
CA ARG A 54 -13.91 8.04 -9.82
C ARG A 54 -15.21 8.53 -9.24
N LEU A 55 -15.25 8.82 -7.94
CA LEU A 55 -16.47 9.35 -7.31
C LEU A 55 -16.87 10.72 -7.88
N VAL A 56 -15.90 11.59 -8.16
CA VAL A 56 -16.12 12.87 -8.84
C VAL A 56 -16.74 12.66 -10.22
N ARG A 57 -16.18 11.76 -11.03
CA ARG A 57 -16.71 11.42 -12.36
C ARG A 57 -18.11 10.84 -12.25
N ASP A 58 -18.28 9.80 -11.43
CA ASP A 58 -19.49 8.99 -11.39
C ASP A 58 -20.68 9.74 -10.76
N LEU A 59 -20.42 10.74 -9.89
CA LEU A 59 -21.43 11.65 -9.36
C LEU A 59 -21.65 12.91 -10.21
N GLY A 60 -20.91 13.07 -11.33
CA GLY A 60 -21.04 14.22 -12.22
C GLY A 60 -20.66 15.56 -11.55
N MET A 61 -19.66 15.53 -10.65
CA MET A 61 -19.25 16.73 -9.91
C MET A 61 -18.55 17.74 -10.84
N PRO A 62 -18.77 19.06 -10.70
CA PRO A 62 -18.13 20.05 -11.56
C PRO A 62 -16.62 20.15 -11.33
N VAL A 63 -15.82 19.83 -12.34
CA VAL A 63 -14.34 19.81 -12.27
C VAL A 63 -13.77 21.18 -11.91
N ARG A 64 -14.32 22.29 -12.42
CA ARG A 64 -13.97 23.66 -12.00
C ARG A 64 -13.95 23.89 -10.50
N LEU A 65 -14.82 23.23 -9.73
CA LEU A 65 -14.85 23.38 -8.27
C LEU A 65 -13.66 22.70 -7.61
N ILE A 66 -13.08 21.68 -8.26
CA ILE A 66 -11.85 21.01 -7.82
C ILE A 66 -10.63 21.82 -8.27
N VAL A 67 -10.63 22.35 -9.50
CA VAL A 67 -9.58 23.25 -9.99
C VAL A 67 -9.41 24.46 -9.07
N ALA A 68 -10.51 25.07 -8.61
CA ALA A 68 -10.48 26.19 -7.67
C ALA A 68 -9.72 25.87 -6.36
N ARG A 69 -9.65 24.59 -5.96
CA ARG A 69 -8.94 24.15 -4.74
C ARG A 69 -7.43 24.11 -4.90
N LEU A 70 -6.89 24.20 -6.11
CA LEU A 70 -5.45 24.39 -6.29
C LEU A 70 -4.97 25.70 -5.66
N HIS A 71 -5.85 26.67 -5.42
CA HIS A 71 -5.54 27.91 -4.71
C HIS A 71 -5.75 27.83 -3.20
N ALA A 72 -6.21 26.70 -2.67
CA ALA A 72 -6.43 26.51 -1.24
C ALA A 72 -5.14 26.13 -0.50
N ALA A 73 -5.18 26.22 0.82
CA ALA A 73 -4.10 25.72 1.68
C ALA A 73 -4.07 24.18 1.71
N GLU A 74 -3.00 23.63 2.28
CA GLU A 74 -2.97 22.20 2.63
C GLU A 74 -4.08 21.86 3.64
N PRO A 75 -4.69 20.65 3.56
CA PRO A 75 -4.38 19.58 2.61
C PRO A 75 -5.11 19.66 1.26
N GLU A 76 -6.02 20.63 1.07
CA GLU A 76 -6.91 20.69 -0.09
C GLU A 76 -6.16 20.74 -1.43
N PHE A 77 -5.06 21.49 -1.49
CA PHE A 77 -4.21 21.56 -2.66
C PHE A 77 -3.73 20.17 -3.11
N THR A 78 -3.12 19.40 -2.20
CA THR A 78 -2.54 18.09 -2.51
C THR A 78 -3.62 17.12 -2.98
N VAL A 79 -4.76 17.08 -2.29
CA VAL A 79 -5.88 16.19 -2.65
C VAL A 79 -6.48 16.57 -4.00
N ALA A 80 -6.73 17.86 -4.23
CA ALA A 80 -7.28 18.34 -5.50
C ALA A 80 -6.34 18.05 -6.67
N LEU A 81 -5.04 18.27 -6.48
CA LEU A 81 -4.03 18.01 -7.51
C LEU A 81 -3.96 16.52 -7.89
N GLY A 82 -3.98 15.60 -6.91
CA GLY A 82 -4.00 14.16 -7.18
C GLY A 82 -5.25 13.71 -7.95
N VAL A 83 -6.42 14.22 -7.55
CA VAL A 83 -7.71 13.96 -8.23
C VAL A 83 -7.71 14.51 -9.66
N LEU A 84 -7.27 15.75 -9.86
CA LEU A 84 -7.20 16.36 -11.19
C LEU A 84 -6.17 15.67 -12.10
N ALA A 85 -5.06 15.18 -11.54
CA ALA A 85 -4.08 14.38 -12.29
C ALA A 85 -4.70 13.07 -12.80
N CYS A 86 -5.52 12.40 -11.98
CA CYS A 86 -6.24 11.19 -12.38
C CYS A 86 -7.31 11.49 -13.45
N LEU A 87 -8.11 12.55 -13.28
CA LEU A 87 -9.09 12.99 -14.27
C LEU A 87 -8.42 13.40 -15.60
N GLY A 88 -7.30 14.10 -15.55
CA GLY A 88 -6.54 14.47 -16.75
C GLY A 88 -5.95 13.25 -17.46
N ALA A 89 -5.44 12.26 -16.72
CA ALA A 89 -5.03 10.98 -17.31
C ALA A 89 -6.20 10.23 -17.99
N ALA A 90 -7.42 10.43 -17.51
CA ALA A 90 -8.65 9.94 -18.14
C ALA A 90 -9.11 10.76 -19.36
N GLY A 91 -8.42 11.84 -19.73
CA GLY A 91 -8.76 12.71 -20.85
C GLY A 91 -9.83 13.76 -20.53
N VAL A 92 -10.07 14.10 -19.25
CA VAL A 92 -10.99 15.17 -18.87
C VAL A 92 -10.33 16.53 -19.15
N GLU A 93 -10.69 17.17 -20.27
CA GLU A 93 -10.07 18.41 -20.75
C GLU A 93 -10.09 19.54 -19.71
N GLU A 94 -11.22 19.75 -19.03
CA GLU A 94 -11.34 20.79 -17.99
C GLU A 94 -10.32 20.61 -16.84
N ALA A 95 -9.97 19.36 -16.51
CA ALA A 95 -8.94 19.08 -15.51
C ALA A 95 -7.53 19.36 -16.06
N VAL A 96 -7.26 18.96 -17.31
CA VAL A 96 -5.99 19.22 -17.99
C VAL A 96 -5.72 20.71 -18.11
N ASP A 97 -6.70 21.46 -18.60
CA ASP A 97 -6.60 22.91 -18.80
C ASP A 97 -6.45 23.64 -17.47
N GLY A 98 -7.26 23.28 -16.47
CA GLY A 98 -7.18 23.87 -15.14
C GLY A 98 -5.83 23.66 -14.45
N VAL A 99 -5.26 22.45 -14.53
CA VAL A 99 -3.93 22.17 -13.97
C VAL A 99 -2.83 22.89 -14.77
N ARG A 100 -2.91 22.93 -16.10
CA ARG A 100 -1.95 23.66 -16.94
C ARG A 100 -1.97 25.16 -16.68
N ASP A 101 -3.14 25.75 -16.53
CA ASP A 101 -3.30 27.16 -16.15
C ASP A 101 -2.67 27.42 -14.77
N TYR A 102 -2.96 26.56 -13.79
CA TYR A 102 -2.37 26.66 -12.46
C TYR A 102 -0.85 26.48 -12.45
N ILE A 103 -0.29 25.58 -13.27
CA ILE A 103 1.17 25.43 -13.38
C ILE A 103 1.82 26.73 -13.86
N LYS A 104 1.17 27.46 -14.78
CA LYS A 104 1.70 28.71 -15.34
C LYS A 104 1.52 29.92 -14.42
N HIS A 105 0.42 29.98 -13.70
CA HIS A 105 -0.02 31.21 -13.01
C HIS A 105 -0.22 31.05 -11.49
N GLY A 106 -0.27 29.81 -10.99
CA GLY A 106 -0.49 29.49 -9.59
C GLY A 106 0.75 29.64 -8.73
N GLN A 107 0.54 29.97 -7.45
CA GLN A 107 1.61 30.18 -6.46
C GLN A 107 2.49 28.93 -6.27
N ARG A 108 1.92 27.73 -6.46
CA ARG A 108 2.59 26.44 -6.29
C ARG A 108 2.76 25.69 -7.63
N GLY A 109 2.87 26.42 -8.74
CA GLY A 109 2.92 25.83 -10.08
C GLY A 109 4.06 24.81 -10.30
N SER A 110 5.24 25.04 -9.69
CA SER A 110 6.37 24.10 -9.77
C SER A 110 6.14 22.78 -9.04
N GLU A 111 5.43 22.81 -7.92
CA GLU A 111 5.03 21.62 -7.16
C GLU A 111 3.95 20.83 -7.91
N ALA A 112 2.98 21.54 -8.50
CA ALA A 112 1.97 20.94 -9.37
C ALA A 112 2.61 20.23 -10.57
N LEU A 113 3.59 20.87 -11.22
CA LEU A 113 4.35 20.28 -12.32
C LEU A 113 5.11 19.02 -11.87
N ALA A 114 5.85 19.10 -10.76
CA ALA A 114 6.61 17.96 -10.24
C ALA A 114 5.70 16.75 -9.94
N HIS A 115 4.51 17.00 -9.38
CA HIS A 115 3.53 15.96 -9.08
C HIS A 115 3.01 15.26 -10.34
N VAL A 116 2.48 16.01 -11.33
CA VAL A 116 1.86 15.38 -12.52
C VAL A 116 2.88 14.62 -13.38
N VAL A 117 4.12 15.11 -13.46
CA VAL A 117 5.21 14.44 -14.18
C VAL A 117 5.66 13.16 -13.46
N SER A 118 5.69 13.17 -12.13
CA SER A 118 6.15 12.03 -11.32
C SER A 118 5.08 10.94 -11.17
N CYS A 119 3.84 11.31 -10.88
CA CYS A 119 2.80 10.38 -10.45
C CYS A 119 1.93 9.88 -11.61
N ARG A 120 1.77 10.68 -12.67
CA ARG A 120 0.84 10.38 -13.77
C ARG A 120 1.43 10.80 -15.13
N PRO A 121 2.56 10.21 -15.57
CA PRO A 121 3.05 10.49 -16.93
C PRO A 121 2.00 10.07 -17.95
N GLY A 122 1.56 11.02 -18.77
CA GLY A 122 0.58 10.79 -19.83
C GLY A 122 0.74 11.84 -20.93
N PRO A 123 0.15 11.63 -22.12
CA PRO A 123 0.36 12.48 -23.28
C PRO A 123 0.04 13.96 -23.03
N TRP A 124 -0.85 14.22 -22.06
CA TRP A 124 -1.26 15.56 -21.64
C TRP A 124 -0.23 16.32 -20.78
N TRP A 125 0.81 15.65 -20.29
CA TRP A 125 1.83 16.24 -19.42
C TRP A 125 3.26 16.11 -19.99
N GLU A 126 3.41 15.34 -21.07
CA GLU A 126 4.71 15.07 -21.72
C GLU A 126 5.38 16.35 -22.24
N ASP A 127 4.59 17.33 -22.66
CA ASP A 127 5.06 18.62 -23.16
C ASP A 127 5.56 19.57 -22.04
N LEU A 128 5.25 19.27 -20.78
CA LEU A 128 5.56 20.14 -19.64
C LEU A 128 6.89 19.80 -18.95
N GLY A 129 7.50 18.65 -19.25
CA GLY A 129 8.76 18.25 -18.65
C GLY A 129 9.98 18.74 -19.47
N PRO A 130 11.04 19.28 -18.85
CA PRO A 130 12.35 19.27 -19.50
C PRO A 130 12.75 17.81 -19.75
N ASP A 131 13.58 17.55 -20.77
CA ASP A 131 14.20 16.24 -21.09
C ASP A 131 14.25 15.38 -19.84
N ARG A 132 13.40 14.33 -19.78
CA ARG A 132 13.28 13.42 -18.64
C ARG A 132 14.69 13.07 -18.20
N GLN A 133 15.18 13.68 -17.13
CA GLN A 133 16.39 13.18 -16.52
C GLN A 133 15.95 11.83 -15.96
N PRO A 134 16.46 10.70 -16.50
CA PRO A 134 16.05 9.41 -16.00
C PRO A 134 16.25 9.43 -14.48
N PRO A 135 15.35 8.79 -13.70
CA PRO A 135 15.53 8.71 -12.27
C PRO A 135 16.99 8.36 -12.03
N ALA A 136 17.69 9.18 -11.22
CA ALA A 136 19.10 8.98 -10.95
C ALA A 136 19.31 7.49 -10.74
N PRO A 137 20.21 6.85 -11.52
CA PRO A 137 20.28 5.39 -11.57
C PRO A 137 20.22 4.88 -10.14
N ARG A 138 19.23 3.99 -9.85
CA ARG A 138 19.14 3.30 -8.56
C ARG A 138 20.57 2.93 -8.22
N ARG A 139 21.14 3.56 -7.16
CA ARG A 139 22.57 3.48 -6.82
C ARG A 139 23.06 2.10 -7.23
N THR A 140 23.95 2.08 -8.23
CA THR A 140 24.50 0.85 -8.78
C THR A 140 24.79 -0.07 -7.60
N PRO A 141 24.31 -1.34 -7.61
CA PRO A 141 24.76 -2.31 -6.60
C PRO A 141 26.26 -2.15 -6.51
N LEU A 142 26.85 -2.08 -5.31
CA LEU A 142 28.31 -2.04 -5.22
C LEU A 142 28.82 -3.37 -5.78
N PRO A 143 29.21 -3.50 -7.07
CA PRO A 143 29.44 -4.80 -7.67
C PRO A 143 30.82 -5.33 -7.28
N ALA A 144 31.56 -4.58 -6.47
CA ALA A 144 32.93 -4.85 -6.09
C ALA A 144 33.09 -5.42 -4.67
N VAL A 145 32.01 -5.59 -3.90
CA VAL A 145 32.07 -6.06 -2.50
C VAL A 145 31.47 -7.46 -2.39
N SER A 146 32.28 -8.44 -2.02
CA SER A 146 31.87 -9.83 -1.77
C SER A 146 30.92 -9.95 -0.57
N THR A 147 30.19 -11.06 -0.46
CA THR A 147 29.34 -11.32 0.72
C THR A 147 30.17 -11.31 2.01
N GLY A 148 31.34 -11.95 2.00
CA GLY A 148 32.22 -11.99 3.16
C GLY A 148 32.65 -10.60 3.63
N GLU A 149 32.95 -9.68 2.70
CA GLU A 149 33.26 -8.29 3.05
C GLU A 149 32.05 -7.55 3.64
N LEU A 150 30.83 -7.79 3.13
CA LEU A 150 29.62 -7.21 3.72
C LEU A 150 29.38 -7.73 5.15
N LEU A 151 29.59 -9.02 5.40
CA LEU A 151 29.49 -9.61 6.74
C LEU A 151 30.58 -9.05 7.67
N ALA A 152 31.80 -8.84 7.17
CA ALA A 152 32.87 -8.19 7.92
C ALA A 152 32.50 -6.75 8.31
N VAL A 153 31.88 -5.98 7.41
CA VAL A 153 31.35 -4.64 7.72
C VAL A 153 30.30 -4.67 8.83
N LEU A 154 29.44 -5.69 8.86
CA LEU A 154 28.41 -5.83 9.90
C LEU A 154 28.97 -6.26 11.25
N ARG A 155 30.08 -7.01 11.26
CA ARG A 155 30.81 -7.37 12.49
C ARG A 155 31.55 -6.20 13.10
N ASP A 156 31.99 -5.24 12.29
CA ASP A 156 32.66 -4.05 12.77
C ASP A 156 31.66 -3.08 13.42
N PRO A 157 31.76 -2.78 14.73
CA PRO A 157 30.86 -1.85 15.41
C PRO A 157 30.96 -0.40 14.88
N ALA A 158 32.02 -0.05 14.15
CA ALA A 158 32.15 1.23 13.45
C ALA A 158 32.70 0.99 12.04
N PRO A 159 32.00 1.36 10.95
CA PRO A 159 31.06 2.49 10.90
C PRO A 159 29.57 2.09 10.76
N LYS A 160 28.74 2.40 11.78
CA LYS A 160 27.30 2.08 11.81
C LYS A 160 26.51 2.58 10.58
N GLN A 161 26.95 3.66 9.94
CA GLN A 161 26.30 4.18 8.73
C GLN A 161 26.38 3.24 7.52
N LEU A 162 27.36 2.32 7.49
CA LEU A 162 27.50 1.34 6.42
C LEU A 162 26.62 0.11 6.62
N HIS A 163 26.25 -0.21 7.87
CA HIS A 163 25.45 -1.41 8.19
C HIS A 163 24.13 -1.48 7.43
N ARG A 164 23.39 -0.37 7.37
CA ARG A 164 22.14 -0.31 6.61
C ARG A 164 22.35 -0.56 5.11
N SER A 165 23.45 -0.09 4.55
CA SER A 165 23.78 -0.28 3.14
C SER A 165 24.21 -1.73 2.88
N ALA A 166 24.99 -2.32 3.79
CA ALA A 166 25.40 -3.72 3.72
C ALA A 166 24.20 -4.67 3.81
N LEU A 167 23.29 -4.47 4.76
CA LEU A 167 22.05 -5.25 4.88
C LEU A 167 21.17 -5.14 3.62
N ARG A 168 21.02 -3.94 3.05
CA ARG A 168 20.27 -3.74 1.81
C ARG A 168 20.89 -4.45 0.61
N GLU A 169 22.22 -4.58 0.59
CA GLU A 169 22.92 -5.28 -0.47
C GLU A 169 22.83 -6.81 -0.29
N LEU A 170 22.95 -7.31 0.94
CA LEU A 170 22.72 -8.72 1.27
C LEU A 170 21.29 -9.16 0.94
N ALA A 171 20.29 -8.30 1.16
CA ALA A 171 18.90 -8.55 0.81
C ALA A 171 18.65 -8.81 -0.70
N ARG A 172 19.62 -8.50 -1.57
CA ARG A 172 19.55 -8.72 -3.02
C ARG A 172 20.32 -9.95 -3.48
N ARG A 173 20.95 -10.67 -2.55
CA ARG A 173 21.79 -11.84 -2.82
C ARG A 173 21.08 -13.11 -2.37
N PRO A 174 21.55 -14.29 -2.82
CA PRO A 174 21.18 -15.56 -2.17
C PRO A 174 21.37 -15.49 -0.65
N GLY A 175 20.58 -16.24 0.11
CA GLY A 175 20.66 -16.24 1.57
C GLY A 175 21.98 -16.82 2.08
N GLU A 176 22.60 -16.11 3.03
CA GLU A 176 23.93 -16.43 3.57
C GLU A 176 23.80 -16.71 5.08
N PRO A 177 23.81 -18.00 5.52
CA PRO A 177 23.47 -18.37 6.89
C PRO A 177 24.32 -17.71 7.98
N GLU A 178 25.58 -17.39 7.66
CA GLU A 178 26.52 -16.68 8.54
C GLU A 178 26.00 -15.30 8.99
N LEU A 179 25.06 -14.70 8.24
CA LEU A 179 24.36 -13.48 8.65
C LEU A 179 23.64 -13.64 9.99
N LEU A 180 23.07 -14.82 10.28
CA LEU A 180 22.33 -15.07 11.53
C LEU A 180 23.24 -14.91 12.76
N ASP A 181 24.46 -15.45 12.68
CA ASP A 181 25.46 -15.36 13.76
C ASP A 181 25.95 -13.92 13.96
N VAL A 182 26.06 -13.16 12.87
CA VAL A 182 26.40 -11.73 12.94
C VAL A 182 25.28 -10.96 13.64
N LEU A 183 24.03 -11.20 13.28
CA LEU A 183 22.87 -10.52 13.86
C LEU A 183 22.69 -10.84 15.35
N ASP A 184 23.06 -12.04 15.81
CA ASP A 184 23.02 -12.43 17.23
C ASP A 184 23.93 -11.56 18.13
N THR A 185 24.94 -10.90 17.55
CA THR A 185 25.94 -10.11 18.31
C THR A 185 25.93 -8.62 17.98
N MET A 186 25.26 -8.23 16.90
CA MET A 186 25.24 -6.87 16.37
C MET A 186 24.19 -5.98 17.07
N ASP A 187 24.52 -4.71 17.31
CA ASP A 187 23.52 -3.68 17.64
C ASP A 187 22.67 -3.35 16.41
N VAL A 188 21.48 -3.93 16.36
CA VAL A 188 20.50 -3.76 15.27
C VAL A 188 19.47 -2.64 15.54
N THR A 189 19.71 -1.79 16.55
CA THR A 189 18.81 -0.67 16.88
C THR A 189 18.65 0.27 15.68
N GLY A 190 17.41 0.51 15.26
CA GLY A 190 17.11 1.33 14.08
C GLY A 190 17.39 0.67 12.72
N LEU A 191 17.69 -0.65 12.71
CA LEU A 191 17.95 -1.44 11.51
C LEU A 191 16.88 -2.50 11.22
N GLY A 192 15.83 -2.64 12.05
CA GLY A 192 14.84 -3.72 11.96
C GLY A 192 14.33 -4.04 10.54
N GLY A 193 13.82 -3.04 9.81
CA GLY A 193 13.35 -3.25 8.43
C GLY A 193 14.45 -3.51 7.38
N ALA A 194 15.72 -3.24 7.68
CA ALA A 194 16.83 -3.68 6.85
C ALA A 194 17.24 -5.12 7.19
N VAL A 195 17.21 -5.49 8.47
CA VAL A 195 17.46 -6.85 8.94
C VAL A 195 16.42 -7.82 8.38
N ALA A 196 15.12 -7.53 8.54
CA ALA A 196 14.05 -8.40 8.05
C ALA A 196 14.17 -8.69 6.53
N ARG A 197 14.53 -7.67 5.75
CA ARG A 197 14.79 -7.83 4.30
C ARG A 197 16.05 -8.63 3.99
N ALA A 198 17.11 -8.46 4.79
CA ALA A 198 18.35 -9.20 4.61
C ALA A 198 18.23 -10.67 5.00
N THR A 199 17.33 -11.00 5.93
CA THR A 199 17.07 -12.39 6.35
C THR A 199 16.07 -13.10 5.45
N ALA A 200 15.20 -12.39 4.71
CA ALA A 200 14.19 -13.01 3.84
C ALA A 200 14.75 -14.05 2.84
N PRO A 201 15.90 -13.85 2.17
CA PRO A 201 16.48 -14.86 1.28
C PRO A 201 16.94 -16.16 1.96
N LEU A 202 17.09 -16.19 3.29
CA LEU A 202 17.45 -17.41 4.04
C LEU A 202 16.29 -18.42 4.12
N GLY A 203 15.05 -17.95 3.95
CA GLY A 203 13.86 -18.78 4.02
C GLY A 203 13.75 -19.56 5.33
N ALA A 204 13.40 -20.84 5.23
CA ALA A 204 13.24 -21.75 6.36
C ALA A 204 14.51 -21.92 7.21
N THR A 205 15.70 -21.68 6.64
CA THR A 205 16.98 -21.77 7.36
C THR A 205 17.05 -20.79 8.53
N ALA A 206 16.34 -19.65 8.44
CA ALA A 206 16.31 -18.65 9.50
C ALA A 206 15.34 -18.96 10.65
N VAL A 207 14.46 -19.96 10.52
CA VAL A 207 13.41 -20.26 11.52
C VAL A 207 13.97 -20.55 12.92
N PRO A 208 15.04 -21.36 13.10
CA PRO A 208 15.61 -21.59 14.43
C PRO A 208 16.14 -20.32 15.10
N ALA A 209 16.72 -19.39 14.31
CA ALA A 209 17.19 -18.11 14.84
C ALA A 209 16.00 -17.19 15.18
N ALA A 210 14.99 -17.14 14.30
CA ALA A 210 13.78 -16.36 14.53
C ALA A 210 13.05 -16.77 15.81
N ARG A 211 12.95 -18.07 16.12
CA ARG A 211 12.37 -18.55 17.39
C ARG A 211 13.14 -18.03 18.61
N ARG A 212 14.48 -18.07 18.58
CA ARG A 212 15.31 -17.49 19.65
C ARG A 212 15.10 -15.98 19.80
N TRP A 213 15.05 -15.25 18.69
CA TRP A 213 14.81 -13.80 18.70
C TRP A 213 13.42 -13.43 19.22
N ALA A 214 12.40 -14.23 18.88
CA ALA A 214 11.05 -14.03 19.38
C ALA A 214 10.96 -14.22 20.90
N GLU A 215 11.63 -15.25 21.44
CA GLU A 215 11.71 -15.51 22.88
C GLU A 215 12.49 -14.42 23.63
N ALA A 216 13.65 -14.00 23.10
CA ALA A 216 14.47 -12.95 23.69
C ALA A 216 13.80 -11.56 23.62
N GLY A 217 12.98 -11.32 22.60
CA GLY A 217 12.41 -10.02 22.31
C GLY A 217 13.45 -9.01 21.80
N GLY A 218 13.14 -7.71 21.94
CA GLY A 218 14.08 -6.64 21.57
C GLY A 218 14.13 -6.32 20.06
N PRO A 219 15.22 -5.71 19.56
CA PRO A 219 15.24 -5.10 18.23
C PRO A 219 15.16 -6.07 17.04
N LEU A 220 15.41 -7.37 17.24
CA LEU A 220 15.27 -8.42 16.22
C LEU A 220 13.85 -8.96 16.08
N ARG A 221 12.93 -8.58 16.98
CA ARG A 221 11.54 -9.05 17.01
C ARG A 221 10.84 -8.93 15.65
N GLY A 222 10.99 -7.81 14.95
CA GLY A 222 10.36 -7.63 13.64
C GLY A 222 10.83 -8.67 12.62
N ALA A 223 12.15 -8.90 12.51
CA ALA A 223 12.71 -9.91 11.63
C ALA A 223 12.31 -11.33 12.03
N ALA A 224 12.20 -11.59 13.34
CA ALA A 224 11.69 -12.85 13.88
C ALA A 224 10.26 -13.12 13.40
N VAL A 225 9.36 -12.16 13.62
CA VAL A 225 7.94 -12.23 13.23
C VAL A 225 7.79 -12.44 11.73
N SER A 226 8.46 -11.65 10.89
CA SER A 226 8.40 -11.79 9.43
C SER A 226 8.85 -13.19 8.98
N THR A 227 9.93 -13.71 9.58
CA THR A 227 10.46 -15.05 9.26
C THR A 227 9.49 -16.15 9.68
N LEU A 228 8.92 -16.08 10.89
CA LEU A 228 7.98 -17.09 11.39
C LEU A 228 6.65 -17.05 10.62
N ALA A 229 6.15 -15.87 10.27
CA ALA A 229 4.96 -15.72 9.43
C ALA A 229 5.16 -16.40 8.07
N ALA A 230 6.31 -16.16 7.41
CA ALA A 230 6.59 -16.71 6.09
C ALA A 230 6.96 -18.21 6.09
N HIS A 231 7.73 -18.68 7.08
CA HIS A 231 8.40 -19.98 7.03
C HIS A 231 8.21 -20.87 8.26
N GLY A 232 7.60 -20.35 9.34
CA GLY A 232 7.31 -21.12 10.55
C GLY A 232 6.27 -22.23 10.33
N ASP A 233 5.93 -22.90 11.42
CA ASP A 233 4.90 -23.94 11.50
C ASP A 233 3.85 -23.62 12.58
N GLU A 234 2.91 -24.53 12.82
CA GLU A 234 1.81 -24.33 13.78
C GLU A 234 2.29 -23.97 15.20
N ALA A 235 3.49 -24.39 15.59
CA ALA A 235 4.05 -24.06 16.90
C ALA A 235 4.39 -22.57 17.05
N ASP A 236 4.48 -21.83 15.94
CA ASP A 236 4.81 -20.41 15.92
C ASP A 236 3.55 -19.50 15.99
N VAL A 237 2.34 -20.08 15.89
CA VAL A 237 1.07 -19.33 15.99
C VAL A 237 0.97 -18.47 17.25
N PRO A 238 1.33 -18.95 18.46
CA PRO A 238 1.30 -18.11 19.67
C PRO A 238 2.17 -16.86 19.59
N VAL A 239 3.32 -16.93 18.89
CA VAL A 239 4.21 -15.77 18.71
C VAL A 239 3.55 -14.72 17.82
N LEU A 240 2.92 -15.13 16.72
CA LEU A 240 2.22 -14.21 15.83
C LEU A 240 1.01 -13.56 16.51
N LEU A 241 0.24 -14.32 17.29
CA LEU A 241 -0.88 -13.77 18.08
C LEU A 241 -0.42 -12.78 19.15
N ALA A 242 0.72 -13.05 19.81
CA ALA A 242 1.30 -12.10 20.76
C ALA A 242 1.72 -10.80 20.07
N GLU A 243 2.20 -10.86 18.83
CA GLU A 243 2.53 -9.65 18.06
C GLU A 243 1.27 -8.90 17.60
N VAL A 244 0.19 -9.59 17.22
CA VAL A 244 -1.12 -8.95 16.97
C VAL A 244 -1.58 -8.20 18.22
N ALA A 245 -1.54 -8.83 19.40
CA ALA A 245 -1.92 -8.18 20.65
C ALA A 245 -1.06 -6.93 20.95
N ARG A 246 0.25 -7.01 20.67
CA ARG A 246 1.15 -5.86 20.82
C ARG A 246 0.79 -4.70 19.89
N LEU A 247 0.42 -4.99 18.65
CA LEU A 247 -0.04 -3.96 17.71
C LEU A 247 -1.39 -3.37 18.15
N ASP A 248 -2.31 -4.19 18.67
CA ASP A 248 -3.59 -3.73 19.21
C ASP A 248 -3.40 -2.77 20.40
N ASP A 249 -2.38 -2.99 21.22
CA ASP A 249 -1.98 -2.11 22.34
C ASP A 249 -1.24 -0.84 21.89
N THR A 250 -1.03 -0.64 20.58
CA THR A 250 -0.35 0.53 20.01
C THR A 250 -1.29 1.28 19.04
N PRO A 251 -2.23 2.12 19.54
CA PRO A 251 -3.36 2.61 18.75
C PRO A 251 -3.01 3.40 17.48
N ASP A 252 -1.85 4.05 17.45
CA ASP A 252 -1.38 4.83 16.29
C ASP A 252 -0.64 3.96 15.24
N GLN A 253 -0.33 2.70 15.57
CA GLN A 253 0.38 1.77 14.70
C GLN A 253 -0.61 0.88 13.95
N LEU A 254 -1.04 1.33 12.77
CA LEU A 254 -1.94 0.58 11.90
C LEU A 254 -1.22 -0.29 10.85
N CYS A 255 0.11 -0.27 10.84
CA CYS A 255 0.93 -1.04 9.91
C CYS A 255 1.62 -2.24 10.61
N GLY A 256 1.81 -3.32 9.85
CA GLY A 256 2.48 -4.57 10.23
C GLY A 256 1.52 -5.75 10.41
N TYR A 257 0.22 -5.59 10.13
CA TYR A 257 -0.74 -6.69 10.27
C TYR A 257 -0.74 -7.61 9.06
N ASP A 258 -0.36 -7.13 7.88
CA ASP A 258 -0.32 -7.87 6.62
C ASP A 258 0.47 -9.18 6.71
N GLU A 259 1.70 -9.14 7.21
CA GLU A 259 2.54 -10.32 7.40
C GLU A 259 1.94 -11.26 8.45
N LEU A 260 1.40 -10.71 9.55
CA LEU A 260 0.79 -11.48 10.64
C LEU A 260 -0.43 -12.26 10.20
N VAL A 261 -1.39 -11.61 9.52
CA VAL A 261 -2.60 -12.29 9.07
C VAL A 261 -2.30 -13.29 7.95
N THR A 262 -1.31 -13.01 7.10
CA THR A 262 -0.86 -13.95 6.07
C THR A 262 -0.25 -15.19 6.72
N GLY A 263 0.65 -15.01 7.69
CA GLY A 263 1.25 -16.10 8.45
C GLY A 263 0.22 -16.91 9.23
N LEU A 264 -0.68 -16.25 9.98
CA LEU A 264 -1.73 -16.92 10.73
C LEU A 264 -2.66 -17.72 9.81
N ALA A 265 -3.08 -17.16 8.67
CA ALA A 265 -3.91 -17.89 7.72
C ALA A 265 -3.22 -19.15 7.17
N ARG A 266 -1.93 -19.04 6.82
CA ARG A 266 -1.11 -20.17 6.36
C ARG A 266 -0.94 -21.24 7.42
N LEU A 267 -0.78 -20.84 8.68
CA LEU A 267 -0.51 -21.71 9.82
C LEU A 267 -1.77 -22.26 10.52
N GLY A 268 -2.97 -21.99 9.99
CA GLY A 268 -4.22 -22.44 10.60
C GLY A 268 -4.60 -21.70 11.90
N GLY A 269 -4.02 -20.51 12.14
CA GLY A 269 -4.34 -19.67 13.28
C GLY A 269 -5.72 -18.98 13.18
N PRO A 270 -6.26 -18.45 14.30
CA PRO A 270 -7.59 -17.88 14.36
C PRO A 270 -7.66 -16.46 13.76
N VAL A 271 -7.53 -16.35 12.44
CA VAL A 271 -7.36 -15.05 11.75
C VAL A 271 -8.67 -14.36 11.35
N ALA A 272 -9.78 -15.09 11.20
CA ALA A 272 -11.03 -14.52 10.69
C ALA A 272 -11.59 -13.37 11.55
N ALA A 273 -11.51 -13.48 12.88
CA ALA A 273 -11.96 -12.41 13.78
C ALA A 273 -11.06 -11.17 13.72
N ILE A 274 -9.75 -11.37 13.57
CA ILE A 274 -8.77 -10.30 13.40
C ILE A 274 -9.06 -9.54 12.11
N LEU A 275 -9.25 -10.27 11.01
CA LEU A 275 -9.55 -9.67 9.70
C LEU A 275 -10.87 -8.88 9.70
N ARG A 276 -11.91 -9.34 10.42
CA ARG A 276 -13.19 -8.59 10.51
C ARG A 276 -13.01 -7.22 11.14
N ARG A 277 -12.14 -7.13 12.14
CA ARG A 277 -11.80 -5.86 12.80
C ARG A 277 -10.88 -4.99 11.95
N LEU A 278 -9.95 -5.59 11.22
CA LEU A 278 -8.96 -4.85 10.42
C LEU A 278 -9.50 -4.39 9.05
N TRP A 279 -10.43 -5.11 8.43
CA TRP A 279 -10.98 -4.75 7.12
C TRP A 279 -11.42 -3.28 6.98
N PRO A 280 -12.12 -2.68 7.96
CA PRO A 280 -12.49 -1.27 7.91
C PRO A 280 -11.40 -0.30 8.38
N THR A 281 -10.13 -0.71 8.45
CA THR A 281 -9.02 0.17 8.83
C THR A 281 -8.83 1.32 7.83
N PRO A 282 -8.44 2.52 8.27
CA PRO A 282 -8.00 3.58 7.35
C PRO A 282 -6.61 3.31 6.76
N HIS A 283 -5.84 2.33 7.26
CA HIS A 283 -4.58 1.89 6.65
C HIS A 283 -4.86 0.93 5.49
N SER A 284 -5.35 1.49 4.39
CA SER A 284 -5.89 0.76 3.26
C SER A 284 -4.89 -0.16 2.55
N TYR A 285 -3.60 0.21 2.55
CA TYR A 285 -2.50 -0.47 1.86
C TYR A 285 -2.42 -1.98 2.14
N GLU A 286 -2.67 -2.40 3.37
CA GLU A 286 -2.55 -3.81 3.77
C GLU A 286 -3.78 -4.67 3.44
N ARG A 287 -4.90 -4.06 3.00
CA ARG A 287 -6.17 -4.77 2.78
C ARG A 287 -6.09 -5.86 1.73
N ALA A 288 -5.17 -5.76 0.76
CA ALA A 288 -4.97 -6.82 -0.23
C ALA A 288 -4.48 -8.12 0.44
N SER A 289 -3.57 -8.01 1.41
CA SER A 289 -3.12 -9.14 2.23
C SER A 289 -4.24 -9.69 3.09
N TYR A 290 -5.11 -8.82 3.62
CA TYR A 290 -6.29 -9.23 4.40
C TYR A 290 -7.25 -10.06 3.55
N LEU A 291 -7.49 -9.63 2.31
CA LEU A 291 -8.37 -10.33 1.37
C LEU A 291 -7.81 -11.70 0.96
N ARG A 292 -6.48 -11.80 0.74
CA ARG A 292 -5.80 -13.09 0.51
C ARG A 292 -5.91 -14.01 1.72
N ALA A 293 -5.71 -13.49 2.93
CA ALA A 293 -5.83 -14.25 4.17
C ALA A 293 -7.27 -14.74 4.42
N TYR A 294 -8.29 -13.92 4.15
CA TYR A 294 -9.70 -14.31 4.22
C TYR A 294 -10.00 -15.52 3.34
N ARG A 295 -9.48 -15.54 2.10
CA ARG A 295 -9.72 -16.66 1.18
C ARG A 295 -9.20 -18.00 1.68
N ILE A 296 -8.16 -18.00 2.53
CA ILE A 296 -7.62 -19.21 3.15
C ILE A 296 -8.44 -19.59 4.38
N ALA A 297 -8.76 -18.61 5.23
CA ALA A 297 -9.31 -18.86 6.57
C ALA A 297 -10.84 -18.94 6.62
N ASP A 298 -11.55 -18.19 5.78
CA ASP A 298 -13.01 -18.10 5.78
C ASP A 298 -13.52 -17.76 4.35
N PRO A 299 -13.60 -18.77 3.45
CA PRO A 299 -14.00 -18.54 2.06
C PRO A 299 -15.41 -17.93 1.91
N ALA A 300 -16.31 -18.18 2.87
CA ALA A 300 -17.67 -17.65 2.83
C ALA A 300 -17.69 -16.14 3.08
N VAL A 301 -16.95 -15.66 4.09
CA VAL A 301 -16.78 -14.21 4.32
C VAL A 301 -15.96 -13.57 3.20
N ALA A 302 -14.95 -14.27 2.69
CA ALA A 302 -14.08 -13.78 1.63
C ALA A 302 -14.85 -13.31 0.41
N GLU A 303 -15.93 -14.01 0.00
CA GLU A 303 -16.71 -13.62 -1.18
C GLU A 303 -17.32 -12.23 -1.04
N SER A 304 -17.91 -11.91 0.12
CA SER A 304 -18.48 -10.59 0.36
C SER A 304 -17.42 -9.48 0.32
N SER A 305 -16.22 -9.75 0.83
CA SER A 305 -15.08 -8.84 0.79
C SER A 305 -14.45 -8.73 -0.61
N LEU A 306 -14.50 -9.79 -1.42
CA LEU A 306 -14.07 -9.77 -2.82
C LEU A 306 -14.98 -8.86 -3.64
N VAL A 307 -16.31 -9.00 -3.50
CA VAL A 307 -17.27 -8.10 -4.16
C VAL A 307 -17.01 -6.67 -3.73
N GLU A 308 -16.93 -6.38 -2.42
CA GLU A 308 -16.59 -5.03 -1.95
C GLU A 308 -15.27 -4.52 -2.54
N GLY A 309 -14.25 -5.40 -2.61
CA GLY A 309 -12.91 -5.10 -3.08
C GLY A 309 -12.84 -4.52 -4.49
N LEU A 310 -13.81 -4.81 -5.37
CA LEU A 310 -13.87 -4.24 -6.73
C LEU A 310 -14.08 -2.71 -6.78
N TRP A 311 -14.52 -2.12 -5.66
CA TRP A 311 -14.72 -0.67 -5.52
C TRP A 311 -13.72 -0.02 -4.56
N ASP A 312 -12.80 -0.81 -4.00
CA ASP A 312 -11.85 -0.35 -2.99
C ASP A 312 -10.91 0.73 -3.52
N CYS A 313 -10.35 1.58 -2.64
CA CYS A 313 -9.40 2.59 -3.08
C CYS A 313 -8.07 2.02 -3.57
N GLU A 314 -7.62 0.88 -3.02
CA GLU A 314 -6.35 0.28 -3.40
C GLU A 314 -6.44 -0.58 -4.66
N GLU A 315 -5.52 -0.35 -5.59
CA GLU A 315 -5.42 -1.14 -6.83
C GLU A 315 -5.15 -2.62 -6.53
N ASP A 316 -4.33 -2.93 -5.51
CA ASP A 316 -4.01 -4.32 -5.13
C ASP A 316 -5.23 -5.06 -4.58
N VAL A 317 -6.11 -4.36 -3.86
CA VAL A 317 -7.37 -4.92 -3.39
C VAL A 317 -8.28 -5.20 -4.57
N ARG A 318 -8.43 -4.23 -5.49
CA ARG A 318 -9.22 -4.39 -6.73
C ARG A 318 -8.70 -5.53 -7.60
N ARG A 319 -7.39 -5.70 -7.71
CA ARG A 319 -6.73 -6.79 -8.46
C ARG A 319 -7.07 -8.15 -7.87
N VAL A 320 -6.83 -8.36 -6.56
CA VAL A 320 -7.17 -9.62 -5.88
C VAL A 320 -8.67 -9.91 -5.96
N ALA A 321 -9.51 -8.88 -5.82
CA ALA A 321 -10.95 -9.00 -6.00
C ALA A 321 -11.30 -9.47 -7.41
N ALA A 322 -10.78 -8.81 -8.44
CA ALA A 322 -11.06 -9.16 -9.83
C ALA A 322 -10.60 -10.58 -10.19
N GLU A 323 -9.43 -11.01 -9.69
CA GLU A 323 -8.89 -12.35 -9.90
C GLU A 323 -9.81 -13.46 -9.38
N HIS A 324 -10.60 -13.20 -8.33
CA HIS A 324 -11.21 -14.26 -7.53
C HIS A 324 -12.71 -14.15 -7.27
N VAL A 325 -13.33 -12.98 -7.47
CA VAL A 325 -14.77 -12.80 -7.25
C VAL A 325 -15.59 -13.77 -8.11
N VAL A 326 -16.67 -14.31 -7.57
CA VAL A 326 -17.61 -15.12 -8.37
C VAL A 326 -18.32 -14.23 -9.38
N LEU A 327 -18.44 -14.71 -10.63
CA LEU A 327 -19.04 -13.93 -11.72
C LEU A 327 -20.56 -14.07 -11.75
N ASP A 328 -21.24 -13.01 -11.39
CA ASP A 328 -22.66 -12.77 -11.59
C ASP A 328 -22.89 -11.56 -12.53
N ALA A 329 -24.09 -10.97 -12.52
CA ALA A 329 -24.38 -9.81 -13.35
C ALA A 329 -23.68 -8.53 -12.84
N GLU A 330 -23.73 -8.28 -11.53
CA GLU A 330 -23.16 -7.08 -10.91
C GLU A 330 -21.63 -7.06 -11.04
N THR A 331 -20.98 -8.17 -10.73
CA THR A 331 -19.52 -8.30 -10.79
C THR A 331 -19.01 -8.24 -12.21
N ARG A 332 -19.73 -8.80 -13.22
CA ARG A 332 -19.37 -8.63 -14.64
C ARG A 332 -19.50 -7.17 -15.11
N GLU A 333 -20.56 -6.48 -14.71
CA GLU A 333 -20.72 -5.06 -14.98
C GLU A 333 -19.56 -4.26 -14.36
N ARG A 334 -19.24 -4.55 -13.11
CA ARG A 334 -18.14 -3.88 -12.42
C ARG A 334 -16.77 -4.19 -13.03
N LEU A 335 -16.50 -5.43 -13.42
CA LEU A 335 -15.26 -5.79 -14.12
C LEU A 335 -15.17 -5.10 -15.49
N SER A 336 -16.28 -4.94 -16.20
CA SER A 336 -16.31 -4.21 -17.48
C SER A 336 -15.96 -2.75 -17.27
N TYR A 337 -16.53 -2.11 -16.22
CA TYR A 337 -16.14 -0.77 -15.81
C TYR A 337 -14.63 -0.70 -15.53
N LEU A 338 -14.08 -1.62 -14.73
CA LEU A 338 -12.65 -1.59 -14.37
C LEU A 338 -11.75 -1.76 -15.59
N ARG A 339 -12.08 -2.69 -16.50
CA ARG A 339 -11.37 -2.93 -17.76
C ARG A 339 -11.26 -1.67 -18.61
N ASP A 340 -12.37 -0.93 -18.71
CA ASP A 340 -12.51 0.20 -19.63
C ASP A 340 -12.11 1.54 -18.99
N ASP A 341 -11.86 1.58 -17.68
CA ASP A 341 -11.54 2.82 -16.97
C ASP A 341 -10.09 3.27 -17.21
N PRO A 342 -9.85 4.39 -17.90
CA PRO A 342 -8.49 4.89 -18.15
C PRO A 342 -7.75 5.34 -16.87
N MET A 343 -8.46 5.55 -15.75
CA MET A 343 -7.83 5.84 -14.46
C MET A 343 -7.33 4.58 -13.73
N GLU A 344 -7.69 3.39 -14.20
CA GLU A 344 -7.33 2.14 -13.55
C GLU A 344 -5.91 1.68 -13.89
N ASP A 345 -5.27 1.03 -12.91
CA ASP A 345 -4.01 0.32 -13.11
C ASP A 345 -4.09 -0.68 -14.25
N ALA A 346 -3.02 -0.76 -15.05
CA ALA A 346 -2.97 -1.64 -16.21
C ALA A 346 -3.05 -3.13 -15.82
N GLY A 347 -2.52 -3.50 -14.66
CA GLY A 347 -2.61 -4.86 -14.12
C GLY A 347 -4.05 -5.22 -13.75
N VAL A 348 -4.77 -4.33 -13.07
CA VAL A 348 -6.20 -4.52 -12.75
C VAL A 348 -7.03 -4.63 -14.03
N ARG A 349 -6.81 -3.76 -15.02
CA ARG A 349 -7.50 -3.82 -16.33
C ARG A 349 -7.27 -5.13 -17.05
N GLY A 350 -6.02 -5.61 -17.07
CA GLY A 350 -5.66 -6.87 -17.69
C GLY A 350 -6.34 -8.07 -17.02
N VAL A 351 -6.37 -8.09 -15.69
CA VAL A 351 -7.09 -9.12 -14.93
C VAL A 351 -8.59 -9.07 -15.24
N ALA A 352 -9.20 -7.89 -15.21
CA ALA A 352 -10.63 -7.73 -15.48
C ALA A 352 -11.00 -8.20 -16.90
N ALA A 353 -10.18 -7.87 -17.90
CA ALA A 353 -10.35 -8.33 -19.27
C ALA A 353 -10.32 -9.88 -19.35
N ALA A 354 -9.28 -10.50 -18.80
CA ALA A 354 -9.12 -11.95 -18.82
C ALA A 354 -10.27 -12.68 -18.10
N ARG A 355 -10.80 -12.10 -17.01
CA ARG A 355 -11.93 -12.66 -16.26
C ARG A 355 -13.26 -12.56 -17.00
N LEU A 356 -13.44 -11.57 -17.87
CA LEU A 356 -14.66 -11.42 -18.67
C LEU A 356 -14.69 -12.32 -19.91
N GLU A 357 -13.53 -12.80 -20.33
CA GLU A 357 -13.37 -13.74 -21.45
C GLU A 357 -13.48 -15.22 -21.03
N SER A 358 -13.32 -15.52 -19.73
CA SER A 358 -13.48 -16.85 -19.13
C SER A 358 -14.94 -17.15 -18.77
#